data_AF-A0A3D2DJN2-F1
#
_entry.id   AF-A0A3D2DJN2-F1
#
_cell.length_a   1.000
_cell.length_b   1.000
_cell.length_c   1.000
_cell.angle_alpha   90.00
_cell.angle_beta   90.00
_cell.angle_gamma   90.00
#
_symmetry.space_group_name_H-M   'P 1'
#
loop_
_entity.id
_entity.type
_entity.pdbx_description
1 polymer ?
#
loop_
_entity_poly.entity_id
_entity_poly.type
_entity_poly.pdbx_seq_one_letter_code
_entity_poly.pdbx_strand_id
1 'polypeptide(L)'
;MMKSPKIRFKGFDGDWEQRKLGDVVDSVDTGKSKFNKEDSSGEYPILGSTSVIGYDDKYDYEGDFILTARVGANAGNLYRHAGKVKISDNTVFIQTSQNIEFLYQLLIQFDVKKLSFGTGQPLVKASELKNLELMMPTDMKEQMRIGMYLKNLDNLITLH
;
A
#
# COMPACT_ATOMS: atom_id res chain seq x y z
N MET A 1 -2.64 30.53 -0.93
CA MET A 1 -1.50 29.84 -0.28
C MET A 1 -1.07 28.72 -1.20
N MET A 2 0.22 28.59 -1.48
CA MET A 2 0.77 27.50 -2.30
C MET A 2 0.39 26.16 -1.67
N LYS A 3 -0.29 25.28 -2.40
CA LYS A 3 -0.68 23.95 -1.91
C LYS A 3 0.36 22.88 -2.26
N SER A 4 1.60 23.29 -2.49
CA SER A 4 2.71 22.41 -2.91
C SER A 4 3.91 22.52 -1.96
N PRO A 5 4.77 21.49 -1.90
CA PRO A 5 5.92 21.47 -1.00
C PRO A 5 6.96 22.55 -1.35
N LYS A 6 7.67 23.05 -0.32
CA LYS A 6 8.74 24.05 -0.48
C LYS A 6 9.97 23.52 -1.23
N ILE A 7 10.23 22.21 -1.12
CA ILE A 7 11.32 21.52 -1.79
C ILE A 7 10.70 20.61 -2.85
N ARG A 8 11.17 20.73 -4.10
CA ARG A 8 10.64 20.01 -5.26
C ARG A 8 11.74 19.76 -6.26
N PHE A 9 11.60 18.71 -7.08
CA PHE A 9 12.53 18.51 -8.19
C PHE A 9 12.40 19.66 -9.21
N LYS A 10 13.54 20.08 -9.76
CA LYS A 10 13.56 21.11 -10.82
C LYS A 10 12.74 20.65 -12.01
N GLY A 11 11.91 21.55 -12.54
CA GLY A 11 11.08 21.32 -13.72
C GLY A 11 9.65 20.88 -13.42
N PHE A 12 9.25 20.78 -12.15
CA PHE A 12 7.86 20.60 -11.76
C PHE A 12 7.32 21.86 -11.09
N ASP A 13 6.13 22.27 -11.51
CA ASP A 13 5.40 23.45 -11.02
C ASP A 13 3.91 23.14 -10.81
N GLY A 14 3.12 24.14 -10.44
CA GLY A 14 1.70 23.96 -10.11
C GLY A 14 1.44 23.46 -8.69
N ASP A 15 0.17 23.53 -8.29
CA ASP A 15 -0.30 23.10 -6.98
C ASP A 15 -0.50 21.58 -6.92
N TRP A 16 -0.32 20.99 -5.74
CA TRP A 16 -0.83 19.65 -5.49
C TRP A 16 -2.34 19.71 -5.28
N GLU A 17 -3.00 18.61 -5.58
CA GLU A 17 -4.44 18.46 -5.40
C GLU A 17 -4.76 17.43 -4.33
N GLN A 18 -5.86 17.65 -3.61
CA GLN A 18 -6.43 16.67 -2.71
C GLN A 18 -7.17 15.64 -3.55
N ARG A 19 -6.78 14.38 -3.45
CA ARG A 19 -7.42 13.27 -4.15
C ARG A 19 -7.75 12.15 -3.19
N LYS A 20 -8.89 11.53 -3.42
CA LYS A 20 -9.34 10.35 -2.70
C LYS A 20 -8.55 9.14 -3.19
N LEU A 21 -8.00 8.35 -2.27
CA LEU A 21 -7.15 7.20 -2.59
C LEU A 21 -7.84 6.22 -3.54
N GLY A 22 -9.13 5.94 -3.27
CA GLY A 22 -9.92 5.04 -4.11
C GLY A 22 -10.14 5.50 -5.55
N ASP A 23 -9.87 6.76 -5.87
CA ASP A 23 -10.03 7.32 -7.22
C ASP A 23 -8.72 7.31 -8.02
N VAL A 24 -7.59 6.97 -7.38
CA VAL A 24 -6.24 7.00 -7.99
C VAL A 24 -5.51 5.66 -7.96
N VAL A 25 -6.19 4.60 -7.51
CA VAL A 25 -5.67 3.22 -7.46
C VAL A 25 -6.67 2.27 -8.11
N ASP A 26 -6.20 1.10 -8.53
CA ASP A 26 -7.05 0.13 -9.23
C ASP A 26 -8.06 -0.52 -8.28
N SER A 27 -7.65 -0.80 -7.04
CA SER A 27 -8.52 -1.41 -6.04
C SER A 27 -8.08 -1.15 -4.60
N VAL A 28 -9.05 -1.08 -3.69
CA VAL A 28 -8.84 -1.15 -2.24
C VAL A 28 -9.90 -2.11 -1.68
N ASP A 29 -9.49 -3.28 -1.20
CA ASP A 29 -10.40 -4.29 -0.65
C ASP A 29 -9.72 -5.12 0.44
N THR A 30 -10.48 -6.00 1.07
CA THR A 30 -9.98 -7.05 1.96
C THR A 30 -9.78 -8.33 1.16
N GLY A 31 -8.73 -9.10 1.48
CA GLY A 31 -8.53 -10.42 0.90
C GLY A 31 -9.73 -11.34 1.16
N LYS A 32 -9.95 -12.31 0.27
CA LYS A 32 -11.06 -13.27 0.35
C LYS A 32 -10.63 -14.67 -0.04
N SER A 33 -9.33 -14.88 -0.23
CA SER A 33 -8.78 -16.15 -0.68
C SER A 33 -9.00 -17.25 0.34
N LYS A 34 -9.45 -18.41 -0.15
CA LYS A 34 -9.52 -19.65 0.64
C LYS A 34 -8.26 -20.48 0.41
N PHE A 35 -7.69 -20.99 1.49
CA PHE A 35 -6.48 -21.82 1.47
C PHE A 35 -6.42 -22.69 2.74
N ASN A 36 -5.77 -23.85 2.63
CA ASN A 36 -5.44 -24.66 3.80
C ASN A 36 -4.00 -24.35 4.23
N LYS A 37 -3.81 -23.88 5.47
CA LYS A 37 -2.47 -23.59 6.00
C LYS A 37 -1.65 -24.85 6.26
N GLU A 38 -2.32 -25.97 6.57
CA GLU A 38 -1.67 -27.23 6.93
C GLU A 38 -1.04 -27.91 5.70
N ASP A 39 -1.61 -27.66 4.52
CA ASP A 39 -1.11 -28.16 3.23
C ASP A 39 -0.40 -27.05 2.42
N SER A 40 0.20 -26.06 3.10
CA SER A 40 0.83 -24.92 2.47
C SER A 40 2.04 -25.33 1.61
N SER A 41 1.77 -25.61 0.34
CA SER A 41 2.74 -25.96 -0.70
C SER A 41 2.29 -25.36 -2.03
N GLY A 42 3.26 -25.06 -2.89
CA GLY A 42 2.98 -24.53 -4.24
C GLY A 42 3.84 -23.31 -4.59
N GLU A 43 3.52 -22.72 -5.74
CA GLU A 43 4.30 -21.62 -6.33
C GLU A 43 3.88 -20.24 -5.81
N TYR A 44 2.59 -20.01 -5.57
CA TYR A 44 2.07 -18.67 -5.34
C TYR A 44 1.95 -18.34 -3.86
N PRO A 45 2.50 -17.21 -3.39
CA PRO A 45 2.44 -16.84 -2.00
C PRO A 45 1.02 -16.47 -1.55
N ILE A 46 0.71 -16.87 -0.33
CA ILE A 46 -0.48 -16.45 0.41
C ILE A 46 -0.05 -15.29 1.31
N LEU A 47 -0.63 -14.11 1.08
CA LEU A 47 -0.33 -12.89 1.82
C LEU A 47 -1.23 -12.74 3.06
N GLY A 48 -0.58 -12.52 4.20
CA GLY A 48 -1.19 -12.30 5.51
C GLY A 48 -1.06 -10.85 5.99
N SER A 49 -1.46 -10.61 7.24
CA SER A 49 -1.45 -9.28 7.86
C SER A 49 -0.10 -8.55 7.82
N THR A 50 1.02 -9.27 7.75
CA THR A 50 2.38 -8.71 7.85
C THR A 50 3.40 -9.28 6.88
N SER A 51 3.13 -10.44 6.29
CA SER A 51 4.11 -11.18 5.48
C SER A 51 3.41 -12.25 4.66
N VAL A 52 4.20 -12.96 3.84
CA VAL A 52 3.80 -14.27 3.33
C VAL A 52 3.55 -15.21 4.51
N ILE A 53 2.45 -15.97 4.46
CA ILE A 53 2.02 -16.92 5.50
C ILE A 53 1.89 -18.36 5.00
N GLY A 54 2.20 -18.60 3.74
CA GLY A 54 2.13 -19.90 3.09
C GLY A 54 2.16 -19.79 1.56
N TYR A 55 1.95 -20.91 0.89
CA TYR A 55 1.92 -21.02 -0.56
C TYR A 55 0.77 -21.90 -1.02
N ASP A 56 0.32 -21.68 -2.26
CA ASP A 56 -0.75 -22.43 -2.93
C ASP A 56 -0.40 -22.57 -4.43
N ASP A 57 -0.83 -23.65 -5.07
CA ASP A 57 -0.66 -23.83 -6.52
C ASP A 57 -1.58 -22.93 -7.36
N LYS A 58 -2.51 -22.21 -6.73
CA LYS A 58 -3.41 -21.26 -7.37
C LYS A 58 -3.23 -19.86 -6.81
N TYR A 59 -3.47 -18.87 -7.65
CA TYR A 59 -3.53 -17.47 -7.27
C TYR A 59 -4.92 -16.90 -7.56
N ASP A 60 -5.30 -15.88 -6.80
CA ASP A 60 -6.58 -15.17 -6.97
C ASP A 60 -6.37 -13.71 -7.45
N TYR A 61 -5.17 -13.17 -7.23
CA TYR A 61 -4.81 -11.80 -7.56
C TYR A 61 -3.46 -11.76 -8.26
N GLU A 62 -3.25 -10.78 -9.13
CA GLU A 62 -1.98 -10.53 -9.82
C GLU A 62 -1.75 -9.03 -9.95
N GLY A 63 -0.55 -8.57 -9.61
CA GLY A 63 -0.14 -7.17 -9.77
C GLY A 63 0.75 -6.68 -8.64
N ASP A 64 0.74 -5.38 -8.42
CA ASP A 64 1.50 -4.69 -7.37
C ASP A 64 0.57 -4.27 -6.23
N PHE A 65 0.96 -4.62 -5.01
CA PHE A 65 0.13 -4.50 -3.81
C PHE A 65 0.85 -3.75 -2.70
N ILE A 66 0.12 -2.85 -2.02
CA ILE A 66 0.43 -2.36 -0.68
C ILE A 66 -0.58 -3.02 0.27
N LEU A 67 -0.11 -3.64 1.34
CA LEU A 67 -0.94 -4.43 2.24
C LEU A 67 -0.81 -3.98 3.69
N THR A 68 -1.86 -4.19 4.48
CA THR A 68 -1.86 -3.95 5.92
C THR A 68 -2.78 -4.91 6.65
N ALA A 69 -2.49 -5.18 7.92
CA ALA A 69 -3.40 -5.93 8.78
C ALA A 69 -4.74 -5.19 8.87
N ARG A 70 -5.85 -5.92 8.68
CA ARG A 70 -7.18 -5.39 8.91
C ARG A 70 -7.42 -5.14 10.40
N VAL A 71 -6.92 -6.02 11.26
CA VAL A 71 -7.21 -6.05 12.70
C VAL A 71 -5.95 -6.40 13.50
N GLY A 72 -5.80 -5.81 14.68
CA GLY A 72 -4.76 -6.11 15.67
C GLY A 72 -3.65 -5.07 15.72
N ALA A 73 -2.61 -5.35 16.52
CA ALA A 73 -1.51 -4.40 16.77
C ALA A 73 -0.75 -3.97 15.50
N ASN A 74 -0.87 -4.74 14.42
CA ASN A 74 -0.24 -4.44 13.13
C ASN A 74 -1.14 -3.65 12.17
N ALA A 75 -2.36 -3.26 12.58
CA ALA A 75 -3.25 -2.50 11.72
C ALA A 75 -2.63 -1.14 11.37
N GLY A 76 -2.51 -0.86 10.07
CA GLY A 76 -1.84 0.32 9.53
C GLY A 76 -0.32 0.20 9.34
N ASN A 77 0.31 -0.91 9.75
CA ASN A 77 1.66 -1.24 9.26
C ASN A 77 1.55 -1.66 7.79
N LEU A 78 2.34 -1.01 6.92
CA LEU A 78 2.32 -1.27 5.48
C LEU A 78 3.48 -2.19 5.09
N TYR A 79 3.22 -3.09 4.15
CA TYR A 79 4.26 -3.79 3.39
C TYR A 79 3.85 -3.90 1.92
N ARG A 80 4.79 -4.27 1.05
CA ARG A 80 4.57 -4.37 -0.39
C ARG A 80 4.81 -5.78 -0.90
N HIS A 81 4.12 -6.16 -1.96
CA HIS A 81 4.35 -7.40 -2.69
C HIS A 81 3.98 -7.22 -4.17
N ALA A 82 4.68 -7.92 -5.07
CA ALA A 82 4.42 -7.92 -6.50
C ALA A 82 4.25 -9.36 -7.00
N GLY A 83 3.40 -9.56 -8.01
CA GLY A 83 3.20 -10.84 -8.68
C GLY A 83 1.86 -11.50 -8.40
N LYS A 84 1.78 -12.81 -8.67
CA LYS A 84 0.58 -13.65 -8.51
C LYS A 84 0.47 -14.14 -7.08
N VAL A 85 -0.67 -13.90 -6.43
CA VAL A 85 -0.84 -14.12 -4.99
C VAL A 85 -2.25 -14.57 -4.61
N LYS A 86 -2.37 -15.16 -3.43
CA LYS A 86 -3.61 -15.21 -2.64
C LYS A 86 -3.53 -14.20 -1.51
N ILE A 87 -4.67 -13.63 -1.08
CA ILE A 87 -4.70 -12.65 0.02
C ILE A 87 -5.75 -13.08 1.04
N SER A 88 -5.31 -13.25 2.28
CA SER A 88 -6.15 -13.67 3.41
C SER A 88 -7.15 -12.58 3.86
N ASP A 89 -8.23 -13.02 4.50
CA ASP A 89 -9.37 -12.20 4.93
C ASP A 89 -9.11 -11.23 6.09
N ASN A 90 -7.98 -11.40 6.76
CA ASN A 90 -7.48 -10.50 7.78
C ASN A 90 -6.53 -9.41 7.23
N THR A 91 -6.39 -9.32 5.91
CA THR A 91 -5.49 -8.39 5.21
C THR A 91 -6.27 -7.44 4.32
N VAL A 92 -6.02 -6.14 4.47
CA VAL A 92 -6.50 -5.11 3.53
C VAL A 92 -5.38 -4.85 2.53
N PHE A 93 -5.72 -4.76 1.25
CA PHE A 93 -4.78 -4.46 0.18
C PHE A 93 -5.23 -3.23 -0.61
N ILE A 94 -4.24 -2.54 -1.16
CA ILE A 94 -4.35 -1.51 -2.18
C ILE A 94 -3.60 -2.05 -3.39
N GLN A 95 -4.28 -2.17 -4.53
CA GLN A 95 -3.68 -2.57 -5.79
C GLN A 95 -3.55 -1.35 -6.70
N THR A 96 -2.39 -1.16 -7.30
CA THR A 96 -2.16 -0.09 -8.26
C THR A 96 -1.17 -0.49 -9.35
N SER A 97 -1.53 -0.25 -10.60
CA SER A 97 -0.70 -0.43 -11.79
C SER A 97 0.26 0.73 -12.02
N GLN A 98 0.12 1.83 -11.26
CA GLN A 98 0.89 3.05 -11.42
C GLN A 98 1.42 3.56 -10.09
N ASN A 99 2.64 4.09 -10.10
CA ASN A 99 3.22 4.90 -9.01
C ASN A 99 3.20 4.24 -7.62
N ILE A 100 3.27 2.91 -7.52
CA ILE A 100 3.26 2.22 -6.23
C ILE A 100 4.35 2.73 -5.28
N GLU A 101 5.52 3.08 -5.81
CA GLU A 101 6.62 3.62 -5.01
C GLU A 101 6.28 4.96 -4.37
N PHE A 102 5.65 5.86 -5.13
CA PHE A 102 5.18 7.14 -4.59
C PHE A 102 4.07 6.93 -3.58
N LEU A 103 3.09 6.10 -3.92
CA LEU A 103 1.92 5.85 -3.08
C LEU A 103 2.33 5.22 -1.74
N TYR A 104 3.26 4.27 -1.75
CA TYR A 104 3.79 3.66 -0.54
C TYR A 104 4.45 4.68 0.38
N GLN A 105 5.31 5.54 -0.16
CA GLN A 105 5.98 6.60 0.61
C GLN A 105 4.97 7.62 1.16
N LEU A 106 3.98 8.00 0.36
CA LEU A 106 2.92 8.91 0.78
C LEU A 106 2.09 8.33 1.93
N LEU A 107 1.72 7.05 1.85
CA LEU A 107 0.93 6.38 2.87
C LEU A 107 1.74 6.14 4.16
N ILE A 108 3.03 5.83 4.06
CA ILE A 108 3.93 5.78 5.22
C ILE A 108 3.96 7.15 5.92
N GLN A 109 4.19 8.22 5.16
CA GLN A 109 4.29 9.57 5.70
C GLN A 109 2.97 10.07 6.31
N PHE A 110 1.83 9.66 5.73
CA PHE A 110 0.51 9.93 6.30
C PHE A 110 0.33 9.26 7.68
N ASP A 111 0.97 8.10 7.88
CA ASP A 111 0.82 7.21 9.03
C ASP A 111 -0.59 6.59 9.09
N VAL A 112 -0.80 5.55 8.27
CA VAL A 112 -2.09 4.82 8.16
C VAL A 112 -2.58 4.28 9.51
N LYS A 113 -1.72 4.10 10.51
CA LYS A 113 -2.14 3.71 11.87
C LYS A 113 -3.09 4.71 12.51
N LYS A 114 -3.05 5.98 12.10
CA LYS A 114 -4.00 7.02 12.56
C LYS A 114 -5.44 6.74 12.12
N LEU A 115 -5.64 5.94 11.08
CA LEU A 115 -6.96 5.47 10.65
C LEU A 115 -7.43 4.28 11.47
N SER A 116 -6.54 3.66 12.26
CA SER A 116 -6.93 2.57 13.13
C SER A 116 -7.78 3.09 14.29
N PHE A 117 -8.87 2.37 14.57
CA PHE A 117 -9.77 2.69 15.68
C PHE A 117 -9.98 1.46 16.56
N GLY A 118 -10.33 1.69 17.84
CA GLY A 118 -10.51 0.65 18.86
C GLY A 118 -9.30 0.53 19.79
N THR A 119 -9.51 0.75 21.09
CA THR A 119 -8.45 0.83 22.11
C THR A 119 -7.84 -0.52 22.49
N GLY A 120 -8.56 -1.62 22.32
CA GLY A 120 -8.07 -2.98 22.58
C GLY A 120 -7.60 -3.73 21.33
N GLN A 121 -8.27 -3.51 20.20
CA GLN A 121 -7.96 -4.19 18.94
C GLN A 121 -8.08 -3.19 17.77
N PRO A 122 -6.98 -2.52 17.40
CA PRO A 122 -6.97 -1.56 16.31
C PRO A 122 -7.47 -2.18 15.00
N LEU A 123 -8.26 -1.43 14.24
CA LEU A 123 -8.86 -1.90 13.00
C LEU A 123 -8.71 -0.87 11.88
N VAL A 124 -8.21 -1.31 10.72
CA VAL A 124 -8.20 -0.55 9.46
C VAL A 124 -9.22 -1.17 8.50
N LYS A 125 -10.17 -0.37 8.03
CA LYS A 125 -11.16 -0.80 7.02
C LYS A 125 -10.70 -0.40 5.63
N ALA A 126 -10.93 -1.28 4.65
CA ALA A 126 -10.78 -0.94 3.25
C ALA A 126 -11.62 0.30 2.85
N SER A 127 -12.81 0.49 3.44
CA SER A 127 -13.64 1.67 3.18
C SER A 127 -13.01 2.99 3.64
N GLU A 128 -12.34 2.99 4.79
CA GLU A 128 -11.64 4.17 5.30
C GLU A 128 -10.45 4.51 4.42
N LEU A 129 -9.65 3.50 4.05
CA LEU A 129 -8.56 3.68 3.09
C LEU A 129 -9.08 4.17 1.73
N LYS A 130 -10.15 3.58 1.20
CA LYS A 130 -10.76 4.00 -0.05
C LYS A 130 -11.22 5.46 0.00
N ASN A 131 -11.65 5.94 1.16
CA ASN A 131 -12.10 7.33 1.37
C ASN A 131 -11.00 8.29 1.84
N LEU A 132 -9.77 7.81 2.02
CA LEU A 132 -8.66 8.63 2.49
C LEU A 132 -8.33 9.73 1.47
N GLU A 133 -8.36 10.98 1.90
CA GLU A 133 -7.99 12.12 1.09
C GLU A 133 -6.50 12.46 1.30
N LEU A 134 -5.74 12.52 0.22
CA LEU A 134 -4.31 12.76 0.22
C LEU A 134 -3.96 13.91 -0.71
N MET A 135 -3.06 14.79 -0.26
CA MET A 135 -2.44 15.79 -1.12
C MET A 135 -1.36 15.13 -1.97
N MET A 136 -1.45 15.25 -3.29
CA MET A 136 -0.47 14.67 -4.23
C MET A 136 -0.32 15.52 -5.51
N PRO A 137 0.84 15.48 -6.19
CA PRO A 137 0.99 16.15 -7.47
C PRO A 137 0.11 15.47 -8.52
N THR A 138 -0.46 16.25 -9.45
CA THR A 138 -1.23 15.71 -10.57
C THR A 138 -0.35 15.19 -11.70
N ASP A 139 0.91 15.65 -11.78
CA ASP A 139 1.89 15.17 -12.74
C ASP A 139 2.43 13.79 -12.34
N MET A 140 2.10 12.79 -13.17
CA MET A 140 2.54 11.41 -12.98
C MET A 140 4.06 11.25 -13.04
N LYS A 141 4.77 12.05 -13.84
CA LYS A 141 6.24 12.01 -13.91
C LYS A 141 6.86 12.50 -12.61
N GLU A 142 6.21 13.46 -11.95
CA GLU A 142 6.66 13.92 -10.64
C GLU A 142 6.47 12.83 -9.59
N GLN A 143 5.29 12.21 -9.54
CA GLN A 143 5.03 11.09 -8.65
C GLN A 143 6.08 9.99 -8.83
N MET A 144 6.31 9.54 -10.08
CA MET A 144 7.35 8.55 -10.39
C MET A 144 8.73 8.97 -9.87
N ARG A 145 9.13 10.22 -10.11
CA ARG A 145 10.45 10.72 -9.71
C ARG A 145 10.62 10.75 -8.19
N ILE A 146 9.59 11.20 -7.46
CA ILE A 146 9.58 11.20 -6.00
C ILE A 146 9.68 9.76 -5.47
N GLY A 147 8.80 8.87 -5.96
CA GLY A 147 8.76 7.48 -5.54
C GLY A 147 10.09 6.76 -5.75
N MET A 148 10.67 6.87 -6.94
CA MET A 148 11.96 6.26 -7.26
C MET A 148 13.10 6.84 -6.42
N TYR A 149 13.13 8.16 -6.22
CA TYR A 149 14.17 8.79 -5.42
C TYR A 149 14.17 8.29 -3.97
N LEU A 150 13.00 8.25 -3.33
CA LEU A 150 12.87 7.77 -1.96
C LEU A 150 13.15 6.27 -1.84
N LYS A 151 12.65 5.44 -2.77
CA LYS A 151 13.01 4.02 -2.84
C LYS A 151 14.51 3.81 -2.92
N ASN A 152 15.21 4.58 -3.77
CA ASN A 152 16.65 4.47 -3.90
C ASN A 152 17.38 4.86 -2.62
N LEU A 153 16.91 5.89 -1.91
CA LEU A 153 17.46 6.24 -0.60
C LEU A 153 17.24 5.13 0.42
N ASP A 154 16.04 4.55 0.49
CA ASP A 154 15.74 3.42 1.38
C ASP A 154 16.71 2.26 1.11
N ASN A 155 16.88 1.88 -0.17
CA ASN A 155 17.81 0.82 -0.58
C ASN A 155 19.27 1.10 -0.18
N LEU A 156 19.70 2.37 -0.26
CA LEU A 156 21.06 2.78 0.12
C LEU A 156 21.28 2.70 1.64
N ILE A 157 20.23 2.93 2.44
CA ILE A 157 20.28 2.85 3.90
C ILE A 157 20.25 1.39 4.36
N THR A 158 19.46 0.54 3.70
CA THR A 158 19.33 -0.89 4.04
C THR A 158 20.43 -1.76 3.44
N LEU A 159 21.51 -1.17 2.93
CA LEU A 159 22.66 -1.87 2.35
C LEU A 159 23.57 -2.47 3.45
N HIS A 160 22.98 -3.12 4.47
CA HIS A 160 23.63 -3.90 5.53
C HIS A 160 22.70 -5.01 6.02
#